data_AF-A0A7V9NCB5-F1
#
_entry.id   AF-A0A7V9NCB5-F1
#
_cell.length_a   1.000
_cell.length_b   1.000
_cell.length_c   1.000
_cell.angle_alpha   90.00
_cell.angle_beta   90.00
_cell.angle_gamma   90.00
#
_symmetry.space_group_name_H-M   'P 1'
#
loop_
_entity.id
_entity.type
_entity.pdbx_description
1 polymer ?
#
loop_
_entity_poly.entity_id
_entity_poly.type
_entity_poly.pdbx_seq_one_letter_code
_entity_poly.pdbx_strand_id
1 'polypeptide(L)' 'MSDYLVIIEGSGESYSAFVPDLPGCVAAGDSSEEVEQLIRDAIALHIESLRAHGEPVPRPQSAARYIVV' A
#
# COMPACT_ATOMS: atom_id res chain seq x y z
N MET A 1 2.99 10.10 13.08
CA MET A 1 2.42 9.00 12.28
C MET A 1 2.02 9.61 10.95
N SER A 2 2.39 8.97 9.85
CA SER A 2 2.07 9.42 8.50
C SER A 2 1.24 8.32 7.85
N ASP A 3 0.08 8.66 7.31
CA ASP A 3 -0.85 7.71 6.71
C ASP A 3 -0.57 7.61 5.22
N TYR A 4 -0.34 6.39 4.71
CA TYR A 4 -0.21 6.14 3.29
C TYR A 4 -1.57 5.78 2.69
N LEU A 5 -1.84 6.32 1.50
CA LEU A 5 -3.00 5.91 0.72
C LEU A 5 -2.74 4.53 0.11
N VAL A 6 -3.67 3.59 0.34
CA VAL A 6 -3.63 2.25 -0.24
C VAL A 6 -4.79 2.12 -1.21
N ILE A 7 -4.51 1.62 -2.41
CA ILE A 7 -5.54 1.22 -3.36
C ILE A 7 -5.70 -0.29 -3.24
N ILE A 8 -6.94 -0.74 -3.01
CA ILE A 8 -7.32 -2.14 -3.01
C ILE A 8 -8.21 -2.38 -4.22
N GLU A 9 -7.83 -3.35 -5.05
CA GLU A 9 -8.58 -3.78 -6.23
C GLU A 9 -8.88 -5.26 -6.08
N GLY A 10 -10.03 -5.72 -6.55
CA GLY A 10 -10.36 -7.13 -6.46
C GLY A 10 -11.85 -7.43 -6.51
N SER A 11 -12.17 -8.71 -6.64
CA SER A 11 -13.53 -9.24 -6.56
C SER A 11 -13.51 -10.72 -6.25
N GLY A 12 -14.51 -11.22 -5.52
CA GLY A 12 -14.59 -12.64 -5.15
C GLY A 12 -13.47 -13.00 -4.18
N GLU A 13 -12.63 -13.98 -4.55
CA GLU A 13 -11.50 -14.49 -3.76
C GLU A 13 -10.14 -14.00 -4.30
N SER A 14 -10.10 -12.84 -4.95
CA SER A 14 -8.87 -12.30 -5.51
C SER A 14 -8.80 -10.80 -5.31
N TYR A 15 -7.93 -10.38 -4.39
CA TYR A 15 -7.65 -8.98 -4.09
C TYR A 15 -6.16 -8.69 -4.23
N SER A 16 -5.86 -7.48 -4.68
CA SER A 16 -4.53 -6.89 -4.71
C SER A 16 -4.57 -5.52 -4.02
N ALA A 17 -3.43 -5.13 -3.46
CA ALA A 17 -3.25 -3.82 -2.87
C ALA A 17 -1.92 -3.23 -3.29
N PHE A 18 -1.87 -1.91 -3.47
CA PHE A 18 -0.64 -1.18 -3.72
C PHE A 18 -0.67 0.21 -3.11
N VAL A 19 0.54 0.77 -2.91
CA VAL A 19 0.73 2.10 -2.32
C VAL A 19 1.33 3.05 -3.37
N PRO A 20 0.57 4.03 -3.88
CA PRO A 20 1.08 4.92 -4.94
C PRO A 20 2.35 5.69 -4.54
N ASP A 21 2.47 6.05 -3.27
CA ASP A 21 3.62 6.80 -2.74
C ASP A 21 4.82 5.91 -2.39
N LEU A 22 4.68 4.58 -2.39
CA LEU A 22 5.76 3.62 -2.19
C LEU A 22 5.82 2.63 -3.37
N PRO A 23 6.37 3.05 -4.53
CA PRO A 23 6.42 2.21 -5.72
C PRO A 23 7.08 0.85 -5.46
N GLY A 24 6.39 -0.23 -5.87
CA GLY A 24 6.84 -1.61 -5.63
C GLY A 24 6.36 -2.21 -4.30
N CYS A 25 5.73 -1.43 -3.42
CA CYS A 25 5.04 -1.96 -2.25
C CYS A 25 3.64 -2.45 -2.65
N VAL A 26 3.50 -3.77 -2.76
CA VAL A 26 2.28 -4.45 -3.22
C VAL A 26 1.97 -5.68 -2.36
N ALA A 27 0.71 -6.09 -2.33
CA ALA A 27 0.25 -7.32 -1.68
C ALA A 27 -0.89 -7.95 -2.48
N ALA A 28 -1.11 -9.24 -2.30
CA ALA A 28 -2.25 -9.98 -2.85
C ALA A 28 -2.80 -10.93 -1.79
N GLY A 29 -4.12 -11.11 -1.74
CA GLY A 29 -4.81 -11.97 -0.79
C GLY A 29 -6.19 -12.40 -1.29
N ASP A 30 -6.81 -13.34 -0.60
CA ASP A 30 -8.08 -13.95 -0.99
C ASP A 30 -9.29 -13.13 -0.48
N SER A 31 -9.05 -12.11 0.37
CA SER A 31 -10.08 -11.20 0.88
C SER A 31 -9.58 -9.75 1.00
N SER A 32 -10.52 -8.80 1.08
CA SER A 32 -10.21 -7.39 1.36
C SER A 32 -9.47 -7.20 2.68
N GLU A 33 -9.86 -7.94 3.70
CA GLU A 33 -9.29 -7.87 5.05
C GLU A 33 -7.87 -8.46 5.06
N GLU A 34 -7.66 -9.60 4.40
CA GLU A 34 -6.34 -10.21 4.30
C GLU A 34 -5.37 -9.31 3.53
N VAL A 35 -5.79 -8.78 2.36
CA VAL A 35 -4.91 -7.93 1.57
C VAL A 35 -4.56 -6.63 2.29
N GLU A 36 -5.48 -6.07 3.09
CA GLU A 36 -5.23 -4.91 3.94
C GLU A 36 -4.17 -5.21 5.02
N GLN A 37 -4.25 -6.37 5.67
CA GLN A 37 -3.26 -6.78 6.66
C GLN A 37 -1.88 -6.98 6.01
N LEU A 38 -1.85 -7.68 4.87
CA LEU A 38 -0.60 -7.95 4.15
C LEU A 38 0.08 -6.68 3.65
N ILE A 39 -0.67 -5.72 3.09
CA ILE A 39 -0.08 -4.47 2.61
C ILE A 39 0.40 -3.59 3.76
N ARG A 40 -0.27 -3.61 4.92
CA ARG A 40 0.19 -2.93 6.13
C ARG A 40 1.56 -3.44 6.58
N ASP A 41 1.75 -4.75 6.59
CA ASP A 41 3.02 -5.37 6.95
C ASP A 41 4.09 -5.10 5.87
N ALA A 42 3.72 -5.14 4.59
CA ALA A 42 4.62 -4.81 3.49
C ALA A 42 5.12 -3.36 3.54
N ILE A 43 4.25 -2.40 3.91
CA ILE A 43 4.64 -0.98 4.10
C ILE A 43 5.68 -0.86 5.21
N ALA A 44 5.43 -1.49 6.36
CA ALA A 44 6.35 -1.45 7.49
C ALA A 44 7.73 -2.01 7.10
N LEU A 45 7.74 -3.19 6.49
CA LEU A 45 8.97 -3.86 6.02
C LEU A 45 9.71 -3.02 4.97
N HIS A 46 8.98 -2.42 4.02
CA HIS A 46 9.58 -1.60 2.97
C HIS A 46 10.24 -0.34 3.53
N ILE A 47 9.59 0.34 4.47
CA ILE A 47 10.14 1.52 5.15
C ILE A 47 11.38 1.15 5.98
N GLU A 48 11.35 0.02 6.68
CA GLU A 48 12.51 -0.48 7.41
C GLU A 48 13.69 -0.78 6.48
N SER A 49 13.42 -1.41 5.33
CA SER A 49 14.42 -1.67 4.31
C SER A 49 15.04 -0.38 3.76
N LEU A 50 14.23 0.62 3.38
CA LEU A 50 14.75 1.92 2.90
C LEU A 50 15.67 2.56 3.92
N ARG A 51 15.27 2.56 5.20
CA ARG A 51 16.09 3.10 6.29
C ARG A 51 17.40 2.32 6.47
N ALA A 52 17.36 0.99 6.38
CA ALA A 52 18.53 0.14 6.52
C ALA A 52 19.56 0.38 5.39
N HIS A 53 19.10 0.72 4.19
CA HIS A 53 19.94 1.03 3.04
C HIS A 53 20.34 2.53 2.94
N GLY A 54 19.92 3.36 3.90
CA GLY A 54 20.20 4.81 3.88
C GLY A 54 19.43 5.56 2.80
N GLU A 55 18.36 4.96 2.27
CA GLU A 55 17.50 5.55 1.26
C GLU A 55 16.44 6.45 1.89
N PRO A 56 16.04 7.54 1.22
CA PRO A 56 14.99 8.41 1.72
C PRO A 56 13.64 7.68 1.72
N VAL A 57 12.90 7.79 2.83
CA VAL A 57 11.51 7.31 2.89
C VAL A 57 10.60 8.34 2.23
N PRO A 58 9.90 8.00 1.13
CA PRO A 58 8.94 8.90 0.49
C PRO A 58 7.87 9.37 1.49
N ARG A 59 7.41 10.62 1.38
CA ARG A 59 6.32 11.11 2.23
C ARG A 59 4.97 10.78 1.56
N PRO A 60 3.93 10.46 2.34
CA PRO A 60 2.59 10.35 1.77
C PRO A 60 2.14 11.68 1.18
N GLN A 61 1.70 11.66 -0.07
CA GLN A 61 1.26 12.83 -0.82
C GLN A 61 0.09 12.52 -1.76
N SER A 62 -0.25 11.24 -1.93
CA SER A 62 -1.36 10.81 -2.76
C SER A 62 -2.72 11.13 -2.12
N ALA A 63 -3.68 11.48 -2.97
CA ALA A 63 -5.07 11.73 -2.58
C ALA A 63 -6.02 11.02 -3.55
N ALA A 64 -7.05 10.36 -3.01
CA ALA A 64 -8.14 9.79 -3.80
C ALA A 64 -9.37 10.70 -3.82
N ARG A 65 -10.08 10.69 -4.94
CA ARG A 65 -11.35 11.39 -5.17
C ARG A 65 -12.22 10.52 -6.07
N TYR A 66 -13.51 10.41 -5.76
CA TYR A 66 -14.51 9.89 -6.68
C TYR A 66 -14.95 11.01 -7.61
N ILE A 67 -15.03 10.74 -8.91
CA ILE A 67 -15.54 11.66 -9.94
C ILE A 67 -16.80 11.04 -10.54
N VAL A 68 -17.89 11.80 -10.59
CA VAL A 68 -19.14 11.38 -11.25
C VAL A 68 -19.00 11.68 -12.74
N VAL A 69 -19.27 10.67 -13.58
CA VAL A 69 -19.27 10.77 -15.05
C VAL A 69 -20.68 10.66 -15.61
#